data_AF-A0A834E081-F1
#
_entry.id   AF-A0A834E081-F1
#
_cell.length_a   1.000
_cell.length_b   1.000
_cell.length_c   1.000
_cell.angle_alpha   90.00
_cell.angle_beta   90.00
_cell.angle_gamma   90.00
#
_symmetry.space_group_name_H-M   'P 1'
#
loop_
_entity.id
_entity.type
_entity.pdbx_description
1 polymer ?
#
loop_
_entity_poly.entity_id
_entity_poly.type
_entity_poly.pdbx_seq_one_letter_code
_entity_poly.pdbx_strand_id
1 'polypeptide(L)'
;MYNCARLATLFEGYKRSVEQGLYPAFPPVSSLDFSLLREEGEWLLLFNGVLPFPDLLRQTAALDLTTPGLRMAAHTEMVCKFLAQLSMDFSSYYNRVHILTEPRPHLFGQMFARLQLLRAVRKVLHTGLAVLGLPPLSYI
;
A
#
# COMPACT_ATOMS: atom_id res chain seq x y z
N MET A 1 -12.17 1.89 -0.61
CA MET A 1 -12.63 1.02 0.50
C MET A 1 -12.36 -0.46 0.24
N TYR A 2 -12.89 -1.06 -0.84
CA TYR A 2 -12.68 -2.49 -1.17
C TYR A 2 -11.21 -2.96 -1.13
N ASN A 3 -10.29 -2.17 -1.68
CA ASN A 3 -8.86 -2.52 -1.68
C ASN A 3 -8.22 -2.57 -0.29
N CYS A 4 -8.70 -1.76 0.66
CA CYS A 4 -8.24 -1.85 2.06
C CYS A 4 -8.66 -3.19 2.67
N ALA A 5 -9.88 -3.67 2.37
CA ALA A 5 -10.34 -4.99 2.81
C ALA A 5 -9.53 -6.12 2.16
N ARG A 6 -9.22 -6.04 0.86
CA ARG A 6 -8.32 -7.02 0.19
C ARG A 6 -6.96 -7.10 0.87
N LEU A 7 -6.35 -5.96 1.18
CA LEU A 7 -5.08 -5.90 1.91
C LEU A 7 -5.20 -6.47 3.32
N ALA A 8 -6.29 -6.16 4.04
CA ALA A 8 -6.55 -6.73 5.36
C ALA A 8 -6.63 -8.26 5.29
N THR A 9 -7.40 -8.82 4.35
CA THR A 9 -7.51 -10.27 4.13
C THR A 9 -6.18 -10.91 3.75
N LEU A 10 -5.38 -10.26 2.91
CA LEU A 10 -4.04 -10.73 2.56
C LEU A 10 -3.15 -10.87 3.81
N PHE A 11 -3.06 -9.82 4.61
CA PHE A 11 -2.18 -9.81 5.78
C PHE A 11 -2.69 -10.73 6.89
N GLU A 12 -4.00 -10.86 7.03
CA GLU A 12 -4.62 -11.81 7.95
C GLU A 12 -4.37 -13.26 7.49
N GLY A 13 -4.48 -13.53 6.19
CA GLY A 13 -4.12 -14.82 5.61
C GLY A 13 -2.67 -15.19 5.87
N TYR A 14 -1.74 -14.25 5.64
CA TYR A 14 -0.32 -14.43 5.96
C TYR A 14 -0.12 -14.74 7.45
N LYS A 15 -0.75 -13.97 8.34
CA LYS A 15 -0.64 -14.16 9.79
C LYS A 15 -1.07 -15.58 10.21
N ARG A 16 -2.24 -16.05 9.74
CA ARG A 16 -2.72 -17.41 10.03
C ARG A 16 -1.79 -18.49 9.47
N SER A 17 -1.26 -18.29 8.26
CA SER A 17 -0.30 -19.24 7.68
C SER A 17 1.01 -19.31 8.45
N VAL A 18 1.46 -18.20 9.08
CA VAL A 18 2.60 -18.22 10.02
C VAL A 18 2.24 -18.99 11.29
N GLU A 19 1.06 -18.75 11.88
CA GLU A 19 0.57 -19.46 13.07
C GLU A 19 0.45 -20.98 12.84
N GLN A 20 0.12 -21.39 11.61
CA GLN A 20 0.05 -22.79 11.18
C GLN A 20 1.42 -23.40 10.80
N GLY A 21 2.50 -22.61 10.82
CA GLY A 21 3.85 -23.06 10.45
C GLY A 21 4.08 -23.22 8.93
N LEU A 22 3.18 -22.72 8.09
CA LEU A 22 3.31 -22.79 6.61
C LEU A 22 4.31 -21.77 6.07
N TYR A 23 4.39 -20.59 6.69
CA TYR A 23 5.36 -19.55 6.34
C TYR A 23 6.25 -19.15 7.51
N PRO A 24 7.47 -18.65 7.25
CA PRO A 24 8.29 -18.05 8.29
C PRO A 24 7.68 -16.75 8.81
N ALA A 25 8.06 -16.38 10.03
CA ALA A 25 7.82 -15.03 10.55
C ALA A 25 8.42 -13.97 9.62
N PHE A 26 7.79 -12.79 9.61
CA PHE A 26 8.18 -11.73 8.70
C PHE A 26 9.61 -11.25 9.04
N PRO A 27 10.57 -11.31 8.10
CA PRO A 27 11.94 -10.96 8.39
C PRO A 27 12.11 -9.43 8.55
N PRO A 28 13.20 -8.97 9.19
CA PRO A 28 13.53 -7.54 9.27
C PRO A 28 13.61 -6.89 7.89
N VAL A 29 13.15 -5.65 7.76
CA VAL A 29 13.17 -4.91 6.48
C VAL A 29 14.60 -4.78 5.92
N SER A 30 15.61 -4.67 6.79
CA SER A 30 17.03 -4.61 6.41
C SER A 30 17.56 -5.90 5.77
N SER A 31 16.88 -7.03 5.96
CA SER A 31 17.23 -8.32 5.35
C SER A 31 16.46 -8.63 4.07
N LEU A 32 15.53 -7.75 3.67
CA LEU A 32 14.76 -7.93 2.44
C LEU A 32 15.59 -7.57 1.22
N ASP A 33 15.56 -8.45 0.22
CA ASP A 33 16.10 -8.17 -1.11
C ASP A 33 15.02 -7.63 -2.04
N PHE A 34 15.01 -6.31 -2.24
CA PHE A 34 14.07 -5.63 -3.13
C PHE A 34 14.41 -5.82 -4.62
N SER A 35 15.58 -6.37 -4.97
CA SER A 35 15.90 -6.71 -6.38
C SER A 35 15.07 -7.87 -6.93
N LEU A 36 14.35 -8.58 -6.05
CA LEU A 36 13.40 -9.64 -6.39
C LEU A 36 12.06 -9.10 -6.91
N LEU A 37 11.81 -7.79 -6.76
CA LEU A 37 10.68 -7.11 -7.39
C LEU A 37 11.03 -6.84 -8.86
N ARG A 38 10.31 -7.49 -9.78
CA ARG A 38 10.61 -7.50 -11.21
C ARG A 38 9.39 -7.18 -12.07
N GLU A 39 8.20 -7.26 -11.50
CA GLU A 39 6.97 -7.01 -12.23
C GLU A 39 6.76 -5.50 -12.40
N GLU A 40 6.35 -5.08 -13.60
CA GLU A 40 6.08 -3.65 -13.88
C GLU A 40 5.10 -3.04 -12.88
N GLY A 41 4.08 -3.81 -12.46
CA GLY A 41 3.11 -3.36 -11.46
C GLY A 41 3.72 -3.08 -10.07
N GLU A 42 4.82 -3.74 -9.70
CA GLU A 42 5.52 -3.49 -8.43
C GLU A 42 6.20 -2.11 -8.46
N TRP A 43 6.86 -1.82 -9.58
CA TRP A 43 7.50 -0.54 -9.82
C TRP A 43 6.48 0.59 -9.92
N LEU A 44 5.34 0.36 -10.58
CA LEU A 44 4.25 1.32 -10.66
C LEU A 44 3.73 1.69 -9.26
N LEU A 45 3.47 0.70 -8.41
CA LEU A 45 3.03 0.92 -7.03
C LEU A 45 4.06 1.67 -6.19
N LEU A 46 5.34 1.36 -6.37
CA LEU A 46 6.42 2.02 -5.63
C LEU A 46 6.59 3.47 -6.07
N PHE A 47 6.81 3.70 -7.37
CA PHE A 47 7.18 5.01 -7.91
C PHE A 47 6.01 5.98 -8.04
N ASN A 48 4.80 5.50 -8.31
CA ASN A 48 3.64 6.37 -8.47
C ASN A 48 2.77 6.42 -7.21
N GLY A 49 2.86 5.39 -6.36
CA GLY A 49 2.05 5.26 -5.15
C GLY A 49 2.80 5.59 -3.86
N VAL A 50 3.92 4.92 -3.60
CA VAL A 50 4.57 5.01 -2.28
C VAL A 50 5.50 6.21 -2.17
N LEU A 51 6.39 6.40 -3.15
CA LEU A 51 7.43 7.43 -3.09
C LEU A 51 6.91 8.88 -3.20
N PRO A 52 5.90 9.21 -4.04
CA PRO A 52 5.42 10.59 -4.16
C PRO A 52 4.53 11.03 -2.99
N PHE A 53 4.02 10.07 -2.20
CA PHE A 53 3.00 10.35 -1.19
C PHE A 53 3.45 11.32 -0.08
N PRO A 54 4.68 11.25 0.48
CA PRO A 54 5.13 12.21 1.48
C PRO A 54 5.15 13.65 0.95
N ASP A 55 5.53 13.86 -0.31
CA ASP A 55 5.55 15.19 -0.92
C ASP A 55 4.13 15.70 -1.19
N LEU A 56 3.22 14.82 -1.60
CA LEU A 56 1.79 15.14 -1.66
C LEU A 56 1.27 15.61 -0.28
N LEU A 57 1.60 14.89 0.79
CA LEU A 57 1.21 15.27 2.16
C LEU A 57 1.78 16.63 2.59
N ARG A 58 3.06 16.90 2.27
CA ARG A 58 3.69 18.20 2.56
C ARG A 58 3.00 19.34 1.82
N GLN A 59 2.66 19.14 0.55
CA GLN A 59 1.93 20.12 -0.24
C GLN A 59 0.55 20.39 0.36
N THR A 60 -0.15 19.38 0.86
CA THR A 60 -1.43 19.58 1.55
C THR A 60 -1.29 20.31 2.88
N ALA A 61 -0.26 20.00 3.68
CA ALA A 61 -0.08 20.59 5.01
C ALA A 61 0.47 22.03 5.00
N ALA A 62 1.29 22.40 4.02
CA ALA A 62 1.92 23.72 3.94
C ALA A 62 0.93 24.86 3.61
N LEU A 63 -0.28 24.54 3.15
CA LEU A 63 -1.22 25.51 2.58
C LEU A 63 -2.41 25.86 3.49
N ASP A 64 -2.55 25.20 4.64
CA ASP A 64 -3.62 25.44 5.62
C ASP A 64 -3.55 26.83 6.29
N LEU A 65 -2.50 27.62 6.05
CA LEU A 65 -2.25 28.87 6.76
C LEU A 65 -2.60 30.17 5.99
N THR A 66 -2.97 30.14 4.70
CA THR A 66 -2.93 31.40 3.91
C THR A 66 -4.11 31.80 3.03
N THR A 67 -5.23 31.06 2.89
CA THR A 67 -6.54 31.64 2.41
C THR A 67 -7.68 30.62 2.47
N PRO A 68 -8.90 31.00 2.89
CA PRO A 68 -10.01 30.05 3.07
C PRO A 68 -10.83 29.87 1.78
N GLY A 69 -11.19 28.62 1.44
CA GLY A 69 -12.28 28.30 0.50
C GLY A 69 -11.87 27.51 -0.75
N LEU A 70 -11.34 28.18 -1.78
CA LEU A 70 -11.14 27.56 -3.10
C LEU A 70 -9.96 26.57 -3.15
N ARG A 71 -8.90 26.78 -2.36
CA ARG A 71 -7.73 25.89 -2.33
C ARG A 71 -8.03 24.55 -1.66
N MET A 72 -8.85 24.53 -0.60
CA MET A 72 -9.21 23.29 0.11
C MET A 72 -9.89 22.25 -0.79
N ALA A 73 -10.73 22.69 -1.72
CA ALA A 73 -11.38 21.82 -2.70
C ALA A 73 -10.37 21.17 -3.67
N ALA A 74 -9.41 21.94 -4.18
CA ALA A 74 -8.37 21.44 -5.07
C ALA A 74 -7.42 20.44 -4.38
N HIS A 75 -7.12 20.62 -3.09
CA HIS A 75 -6.29 19.68 -2.32
C HIS A 75 -7.00 18.35 -2.06
N THR A 76 -8.26 18.42 -1.64
CA THR A 76 -9.11 17.24 -1.47
C THR A 76 -9.20 16.48 -2.79
N GLU A 77 -9.38 17.19 -3.89
CA GLU A 77 -9.41 16.61 -5.24
C GLU A 77 -8.08 15.93 -5.61
N MET A 78 -6.93 16.54 -5.33
CA MET A 78 -5.61 15.93 -5.60
C MET A 78 -5.41 14.64 -4.81
N VAL A 79 -5.74 14.63 -3.51
CA VAL A 79 -5.64 13.43 -2.67
C VAL A 79 -6.62 12.36 -3.15
N CYS A 80 -7.85 12.73 -3.51
CA CYS A 80 -8.83 11.81 -4.05
C CYS A 80 -8.38 11.19 -5.38
N LYS A 81 -7.88 11.99 -6.33
CA LYS A 81 -7.34 11.51 -7.61
C LYS A 81 -6.16 10.57 -7.39
N PHE A 82 -5.25 10.93 -6.51
CA PHE A 82 -4.10 10.11 -6.15
C PHE A 82 -4.53 8.76 -5.58
N LEU A 83 -5.43 8.75 -4.60
CA LEU A 83 -5.93 7.52 -3.97
C LEU A 83 -6.74 6.65 -4.95
N ALA A 84 -7.50 7.27 -5.85
CA ALA A 84 -8.22 6.57 -6.91
C ALA A 84 -7.26 5.88 -7.87
N GLN A 85 -6.22 6.58 -8.34
CA GLN A 85 -5.21 6.00 -9.23
C GLN A 85 -4.44 4.87 -8.55
N LEU A 86 -3.94 5.10 -7.33
CA LEU A 86 -3.26 4.07 -6.54
C LEU A 86 -4.15 2.83 -6.32
N SER A 87 -5.45 3.04 -6.13
CA SER A 87 -6.42 1.94 -6.00
C SER A 87 -6.58 1.15 -7.30
N MET A 88 -6.60 1.82 -8.45
CA MET A 88 -6.65 1.15 -9.76
C MET A 88 -5.39 0.34 -10.02
N ASP A 89 -4.22 0.94 -9.79
CA ASP A 89 -2.91 0.30 -9.99
C ASP A 89 -2.76 -0.92 -9.08
N PHE A 90 -3.14 -0.79 -7.79
CA PHE A 90 -3.14 -1.90 -6.85
C PHE A 90 -4.09 -3.02 -7.28
N SER A 91 -5.32 -2.68 -7.71
CA SER A 91 -6.29 -3.69 -8.17
C SER A 91 -5.76 -4.45 -9.37
N SER A 92 -5.15 -3.76 -10.33
CA SER A 92 -4.53 -4.37 -11.52
C SER A 92 -3.39 -5.30 -11.14
N TYR A 93 -2.49 -4.83 -10.27
CA TYR A 93 -1.36 -5.63 -9.78
C TYR A 93 -1.81 -6.88 -9.02
N TYR A 94 -2.69 -6.72 -8.02
CA TYR A 94 -3.13 -7.83 -7.17
C TYR A 94 -3.88 -8.91 -7.95
N ASN A 95 -4.61 -8.53 -9.01
CA ASN A 95 -5.32 -9.50 -9.85
C ASN A 95 -4.36 -10.37 -10.69
N ARG A 96 -3.17 -9.87 -11.01
CA ARG A 96 -2.19 -10.55 -11.87
C ARG A 96 -1.17 -11.35 -11.07
N VAL A 97 -0.84 -10.89 -9.86
CA VAL A 97 0.29 -11.40 -9.09
C VAL A 97 -0.20 -12.10 -7.82
N HIS A 98 0.13 -13.38 -7.71
CA HIS A 98 -0.08 -14.14 -6.48
C HIS A 98 0.98 -13.76 -5.43
N ILE A 99 0.53 -13.17 -4.32
CA ILE A 99 1.40 -12.71 -3.24
C ILE A 99 1.77 -13.86 -2.31
N LEU A 100 0.75 -14.54 -1.75
CA LEU A 100 0.94 -15.75 -0.94
C LEU A 100 0.91 -16.96 -1.89
N THR A 101 2.09 -17.43 -2.29
CA THR A 101 2.28 -18.58 -3.18
C THR A 101 2.55 -19.86 -2.38
N GLU A 102 2.69 -21.00 -3.05
CA GLU A 102 3.10 -22.24 -2.38
C GLU A 102 4.32 -22.05 -1.46
N PRO A 103 4.36 -22.73 -0.29
CA PRO A 103 5.36 -22.51 0.74
C PRO A 103 6.72 -23.14 0.37
N ARG A 104 7.32 -22.65 -0.72
CA ARG A 104 8.62 -23.10 -1.21
C ARG A 104 9.70 -22.12 -0.73
N PRO A 105 10.76 -22.59 -0.04
CA PRO A 105 11.76 -21.71 0.58
C PRO A 105 12.40 -20.68 -0.36
N HIS A 106 12.63 -21.05 -1.62
CA HIS A 106 13.23 -20.17 -2.63
C HIS A 106 12.31 -19.03 -3.10
N LEU A 107 10.99 -19.12 -2.84
CA LEU A 107 10.01 -18.08 -3.20
C LEU A 107 9.78 -17.08 -2.05
N PHE A 108 10.22 -17.38 -0.83
CA PHE A 108 9.98 -16.54 0.33
C PHE A 108 10.59 -15.15 0.19
N GLY A 109 11.78 -15.03 -0.41
CA GLY A 109 12.42 -13.73 -0.62
C GLY A 109 11.53 -12.76 -1.41
N GLN A 110 11.00 -13.22 -2.55
CA GLN A 110 10.11 -12.41 -3.38
C GLN A 110 8.77 -12.14 -2.69
N MET A 111 8.19 -13.16 -2.03
CA MET A 111 6.96 -13.00 -1.26
C MET A 111 7.10 -11.92 -0.19
N PHE A 112 8.20 -11.92 0.58
CA PHE A 112 8.42 -10.92 1.63
C PHE A 112 8.64 -9.52 1.07
N ALA A 113 9.36 -9.39 -0.04
CA ALA A 113 9.52 -8.10 -0.72
C ALA A 113 8.16 -7.54 -1.18
N ARG A 114 7.30 -8.39 -1.78
CA ARG A 114 5.93 -8.02 -2.19
C ARG A 114 5.06 -7.64 -1.01
N LEU A 115 5.09 -8.43 0.07
CA LEU A 115 4.35 -8.12 1.30
C LEU A 115 4.80 -6.78 1.90
N GLN A 116 6.09 -6.44 1.83
CA GLN A 116 6.56 -5.16 2.32
C GLN A 116 6.10 -3.98 1.45
N LEU A 117 6.15 -4.14 0.13
CA LEU A 117 5.58 -3.15 -0.80
C LEU A 117 4.09 -2.92 -0.50
N LEU A 118 3.32 -4.00 -0.36
CA LEU A 118 1.89 -3.91 -0.07
C LEU A 118 1.59 -3.36 1.33
N ARG A 119 2.50 -3.52 2.30
CA ARG A 119 2.40 -2.87 3.61
C ARG A 119 2.58 -1.36 3.47
N ALA A 120 3.48 -0.90 2.62
CA ALA A 120 3.65 0.51 2.31
C ALA A 120 2.41 1.09 1.58
N VAL A 121 1.90 0.40 0.56
CA VAL A 121 0.65 0.79 -0.14
C VAL A 121 -0.53 0.88 0.83
N ARG A 122 -0.68 -0.11 1.74
CA ARG A 122 -1.69 -0.07 2.78
C ARG A 122 -1.57 1.18 3.67
N LYS A 123 -0.35 1.53 4.07
CA LYS A 123 -0.10 2.72 4.89
C LYS A 123 -0.50 4.00 4.12
N VAL A 124 -0.13 4.11 2.85
CA VAL A 124 -0.51 5.24 1.98
C VAL A 124 -2.03 5.38 1.90
N LEU A 125 -2.75 4.29 1.62
CA LEU A 125 -4.21 4.30 1.52
C LEU A 125 -4.85 4.74 2.84
N HIS A 126 -4.43 4.19 3.98
CA HIS A 126 -5.00 4.57 5.28
C HIS A 126 -4.67 6.02 5.66
N THR A 127 -3.43 6.47 5.45
CA THR A 127 -3.04 7.85 5.75
C THR A 127 -3.75 8.84 4.84
N GLY A 128 -3.87 8.56 3.54
CA GLY A 128 -4.60 9.43 2.62
C GLY A 128 -6.09 9.51 2.94
N LEU A 129 -6.72 8.40 3.32
CA LEU A 129 -8.10 8.40 3.80
C LEU A 129 -8.25 9.22 5.09
N ALA A 130 -7.30 9.10 6.02
CA ALA A 130 -7.31 9.88 7.26
C ALA A 130 -7.18 11.40 6.99
N VAL A 131 -6.38 11.81 5.99
CA VAL A 131 -6.29 13.22 5.55
C VAL A 131 -7.63 13.73 5.04
N LEU A 132 -8.44 12.87 4.42
CA LEU A 132 -9.80 13.19 3.99
C LEU A 132 -10.84 13.12 5.12
N GLY A 133 -10.41 12.92 6.38
CA GLY A 133 -11.30 12.76 7.53
C GLY A 133 -12.03 11.40 7.57
N LEU A 134 -11.61 10.43 6.74
CA LEU A 134 -12.20 9.09 6.70
C LEU A 134 -11.41 8.16 7.63
N PRO A 135 -12.07 7.43 8.55
CA PRO A 135 -11.38 6.54 9.47
C PRO A 135 -10.69 5.38 8.74
N PRO A 136 -9.57 4.86 9.27
CA PRO A 136 -8.91 3.70 8.70
C PRO A 136 -9.84 2.49 8.78
N LEU A 137 -10.21 1.96 7.60
CA LEU A 137 -11.06 0.78 7.47
C LEU A 137 -10.25 -0.47 7.80
N SER A 138 -10.28 -0.88 9.06
CA SER A 138 -9.59 -2.08 9.56
C SER A 138 -10.37 -3.37 9.27
N TYR A 139 -11.69 -3.29 9.05
CA TYR A 139 -12.55 -4.45 8.76
C TYR A 139 -13.73 -4.04 7.86
N ILE A 140 -13.97 -4.82 6.80
CA ILE A 140 -15.29 -5.04 6.21
C ILE A 140 -15.58 -6.53 6.40
#